data_AF-A0A7X7NW51-F1
#
_entry.id   AF-A0A7X7NW51-F1
#
_cell.length_a   1.000
_cell.length_b   1.000
_cell.length_c   1.000
_cell.angle_alpha   90.00
_cell.angle_beta   90.00
_cell.angle_gamma   90.00
#
_symmetry.space_group_name_H-M   'P 1'
#
loop_
_entity.id
_entity.type
_entity.pdbx_description
1 polymer ?
#
loop_
_entity_poly.entity_id
_entity_poly.type
_entity_poly.pdbx_seq_one_letter_code
_entity_poly.pdbx_strand_id
1 'polypeptide(L)'
;MNKKIVTLLLVIFSMIAAVIVSVFGKVPEDTTRVAVESISFIDPSKEDGQCAVNNDGEKVILIPRGTTTYQLEYIINPHDATELDVTFMIVSGGEHAEVSETGLLTFINEYIIRVRIYSNPLDFKFDTVLIDFSGDSDTIIDPF
;
A
#
# COMPACT_ATOMS: atom_id res chain seq x y z
N MET A 1 25.13 -41.48 48.06
CA MET A 1 24.49 -40.22 47.60
C MET A 1 23.41 -39.83 48.61
N ASN A 2 23.54 -38.68 49.28
CA ASN A 2 22.63 -38.27 50.36
C ASN A 2 21.34 -37.70 49.76
N LYS A 3 20.17 -38.20 50.15
CA LYS A 3 18.86 -37.70 49.69
C LYS A 3 18.76 -36.18 49.84
N LYS A 4 19.34 -35.61 50.91
CA LYS A 4 19.40 -34.16 51.16
C LYS A 4 20.23 -33.40 50.11
N ILE A 5 21.32 -33.99 49.63
CA ILE A 5 22.21 -33.40 48.62
C ILE A 5 21.55 -33.42 47.24
N VAL A 6 20.83 -34.50 46.90
CA VAL A 6 20.11 -34.61 45.62
C VAL A 6 18.97 -33.59 45.53
N THR A 7 18.20 -33.43 46.60
CA THR A 7 17.12 -32.43 46.64
C THR A 7 17.66 -31.01 46.54
N LEU A 8 18.79 -30.70 47.21
CA LEU A 8 19.41 -29.38 47.13
C LEU A 8 19.92 -29.06 45.71
N LEU A 9 20.53 -30.03 45.02
CA LEU A 9 20.99 -29.87 43.64
C LEU A 9 19.83 -29.65 42.65
N LEU A 10 18.71 -30.35 42.82
CA LEU A 10 17.52 -30.20 41.96
C LEU A 10 16.89 -28.80 42.08
N VAL A 11 16.82 -28.26 43.29
CA VAL A 11 16.26 -26.91 43.53
C VAL A 11 17.18 -25.83 42.93
N ILE A 12 18.50 -25.99 43.07
CA ILE A 12 19.48 -25.07 42.48
C ILE A 12 19.42 -25.11 40.95
N PHE A 13 19.33 -26.29 40.33
CA PHE A 13 19.22 -26.42 38.88
C PHE A 13 17.91 -25.83 38.34
N SER A 14 16.80 -26.00 39.06
CA SER A 14 15.50 -25.41 38.71
C SER A 14 15.50 -23.88 38.77
N MET A 15 16.18 -23.30 39.77
CA MET A 15 16.33 -21.85 39.88
C MET A 15 17.22 -21.28 38.77
N ILE A 16 18.32 -21.98 38.43
CA ILE A 16 19.22 -21.57 37.34
C ILE A 16 18.51 -21.65 35.98
N ALA A 17 17.70 -22.68 35.73
CA ALA A 17 16.93 -22.82 34.50
C ALA A 17 15.92 -21.67 34.31
N ALA A 18 15.24 -21.22 35.37
CA ALA A 18 14.32 -20.09 35.31
C ALA A 18 15.03 -18.76 35.01
N VAL A 19 16.26 -18.59 35.51
CA VAL A 19 17.08 -17.39 35.24
C VAL A 19 17.56 -17.35 33.78
N ILE A 20 17.90 -18.49 33.17
CA ILE A 20 18.35 -18.54 31.77
C ILE A 20 17.22 -18.16 30.79
N VAL A 21 15.98 -18.58 31.05
CA VAL A 21 14.82 -18.20 30.22
C VAL A 21 14.48 -16.71 30.35
N SER A 22 14.85 -16.08 31.48
CA SER A 22 14.60 -14.65 31.74
C SER A 22 15.62 -13.70 31.10
N VAL A 23 16.77 -14.21 30.63
CA VAL A 23 17.86 -13.38 30.05
C VAL A 23 17.78 -13.26 28.52
N PHE A 24 17.03 -14.13 27.83
CA PHE A 24 16.64 -13.91 26.42
C PHE A 24 15.40 -13.02 26.30
N GLY A 25 15.36 -11.98 27.13
CA GLY A 25 14.33 -10.96 27.11
C GLY A 25 14.50 -10.09 25.87
N LYS A 26 13.46 -10.10 25.03
CA LYS A 26 13.20 -9.22 23.89
C LYS A 26 14.17 -9.44 22.72
N VAL A 27 13.67 -10.12 21.68
CA VAL A 27 14.19 -9.94 20.32
C VAL A 27 14.21 -8.42 20.08
N PRO A 28 15.35 -7.80 19.71
CA PRO A 28 15.34 -6.40 19.32
C PRO A 28 14.40 -6.29 18.13
N GLU A 29 13.23 -5.68 18.31
CA GLU A 29 12.45 -5.18 17.19
C GLU A 29 13.36 -4.20 16.49
N ASP A 30 13.65 -4.47 15.21
CA ASP A 30 14.56 -3.71 14.38
C ASP A 30 13.99 -2.29 14.20
N THR A 31 14.26 -1.41 15.17
CA THR A 31 13.59 -0.11 15.37
C THR A 31 14.03 0.93 14.32
N THR A 32 14.80 0.50 13.32
CA THR A 32 15.33 1.31 12.22
C THR A 32 14.42 1.30 10.99
N ARG A 33 13.41 0.41 10.98
CA ARG A 33 12.50 0.24 9.83
C ARG A 33 11.21 1.01 10.10
N VAL A 34 10.92 1.99 9.25
CA VAL A 34 9.62 2.67 9.24
C VAL A 34 8.77 1.99 8.17
N ALA A 35 7.77 1.24 8.63
CA ALA A 35 6.85 0.49 7.78
C ALA A 35 5.88 1.41 7.04
N VAL A 36 5.38 0.95 5.89
CA VAL A 36 4.30 1.63 5.17
C VAL A 36 2.98 1.39 5.92
N GLU A 37 2.38 2.45 6.43
CA GLU A 37 1.08 2.41 7.10
C GLU A 37 -0.07 2.46 6.11
N SER A 38 0.03 3.34 5.10
CA SER A 38 -0.96 3.47 4.04
C SER A 38 -0.31 3.85 2.72
N ILE A 39 -0.91 3.41 1.62
CA ILE A 39 -0.64 3.87 0.27
C ILE A 39 -1.97 4.28 -0.34
N SER A 40 -2.02 5.42 -1.04
CA SER A 40 -3.27 5.95 -1.60
C SER A 40 -3.01 6.62 -2.93
N PHE A 41 -3.80 6.31 -3.95
CA PHE A 41 -3.85 7.09 -5.19
C PHE A 41 -4.33 8.51 -4.91
N ILE A 42 -3.76 9.47 -5.64
CA ILE A 42 -4.17 10.87 -5.65
C ILE A 42 -4.60 11.26 -7.07
N ASP A 43 -5.49 12.24 -7.16
CA ASP A 43 -5.92 12.83 -8.43
C ASP A 43 -5.26 14.21 -8.61
N PRO A 44 -4.21 14.34 -9.43
CA PRO A 44 -3.53 15.62 -9.63
C PRO A 44 -4.39 16.66 -10.34
N SER A 45 -5.57 16.29 -10.88
CA SER A 45 -6.53 17.25 -11.44
C SER A 45 -7.35 17.99 -10.39
N LYS A 46 -7.32 17.54 -9.12
CA LYS A 46 -8.04 18.16 -8.00
C LYS A 46 -7.09 18.96 -7.11
N GLU A 47 -7.54 20.11 -6.63
CA GLU A 47 -6.72 20.99 -5.78
C GLU A 47 -6.30 20.32 -4.45
N ASP A 48 -7.13 19.44 -3.92
CA ASP A 48 -6.86 18.70 -2.68
C ASP A 48 -6.15 17.34 -2.91
N GLY A 49 -5.90 16.97 -4.18
CA GLY A 49 -5.34 15.69 -4.58
C GLY A 49 -6.25 14.50 -4.28
N GLN A 50 -7.48 14.70 -3.80
CA GLN A 50 -8.38 13.61 -3.48
C GLN A 50 -9.06 13.12 -4.75
N CYS A 51 -9.04 11.81 -4.95
CA CYS A 51 -9.81 11.20 -6.01
C CYS A 51 -11.32 11.33 -5.74
N ALA A 52 -12.11 11.44 -6.81
CA ALA A 52 -13.55 11.40 -6.72
C ALA A 52 -14.05 10.03 -6.20
N VAL A 53 -15.30 9.98 -5.78
CA VAL A 53 -15.95 8.74 -5.33
C VAL A 53 -17.26 8.57 -6.11
N ASN A 54 -17.46 7.38 -6.72
CA ASN A 54 -18.69 7.09 -7.46
C ASN A 54 -19.84 6.69 -6.52
N ASN A 55 -21.01 6.41 -7.09
CA ASN A 55 -22.20 5.99 -6.34
C ASN A 55 -22.01 4.68 -5.56
N ASP A 56 -21.04 3.86 -5.96
CA ASP A 56 -20.71 2.58 -5.32
C ASP A 56 -19.66 2.74 -4.21
N GLY A 57 -19.16 3.96 -3.97
CA GLY A 57 -18.11 4.23 -3.00
C GLY A 57 -16.70 3.91 -3.51
N GLU A 58 -16.53 3.60 -4.79
CA GLU A 58 -15.22 3.36 -5.39
C GLU A 58 -14.51 4.68 -5.70
N LYS A 59 -13.20 4.69 -5.48
CA LYS A 59 -12.32 5.78 -5.89
C LYS A 59 -12.25 5.87 -7.41
N VAL A 60 -12.45 7.07 -7.96
CA VAL A 60 -12.43 7.33 -9.40
C VAL A 60 -11.48 8.49 -9.72
N ILE A 61 -10.67 8.30 -10.76
CA ILE A 61 -9.95 9.37 -11.44
C ILE A 61 -10.59 9.55 -12.81
N LEU A 62 -10.96 10.80 -13.07
CA LEU A 62 -11.60 11.22 -14.30
C LEU A 62 -10.54 11.80 -15.25
N ILE A 63 -10.40 11.21 -16.43
CA ILE A 63 -9.42 11.66 -17.44
C ILE A 63 -10.11 12.12 -18.72
N PRO A 64 -9.55 13.13 -19.42
CA PRO A 64 -10.11 13.59 -20.69
C PRO A 64 -10.18 12.47 -21.72
N ARG A 65 -11.22 12.49 -22.56
CA ARG A 65 -11.29 11.63 -23.74
C ARG A 65 -10.16 11.95 -24.72
N GLY A 66 -9.69 10.93 -25.44
CA GLY A 66 -8.53 10.98 -26.32
C GLY A 66 -7.19 10.83 -25.60
N THR A 67 -7.18 10.67 -24.27
CA THR A 67 -5.95 10.42 -23.50
C THR A 67 -5.37 9.06 -23.88
N THR A 68 -4.13 9.04 -24.40
CA THR A 68 -3.42 7.81 -24.77
C THR A 68 -2.49 7.31 -23.68
N THR A 69 -2.05 8.20 -22.80
CA THR A 69 -1.19 7.87 -21.65
C THR A 69 -1.58 8.68 -20.42
N TYR A 70 -1.50 8.08 -19.23
CA TYR A 70 -1.77 8.76 -17.96
C TYR A 70 -0.76 8.30 -16.90
N GLN A 71 -0.11 9.25 -16.21
CA GLN A 71 0.80 8.93 -15.11
C GLN A 71 -0.02 8.77 -13.82
N LEU A 72 0.05 7.59 -13.22
CA LEU A 72 -0.55 7.38 -11.90
C LEU A 72 0.30 8.06 -10.83
N GLU A 73 -0.37 8.75 -9.92
CA GLU A 73 0.24 9.38 -8.75
C GLU A 73 -0.34 8.80 -7.46
N TYR A 74 0.50 8.74 -6.43
CA TYR A 74 0.16 8.15 -5.15
C TYR A 74 0.97 8.80 -4.02
N ILE A 75 0.45 8.64 -2.80
CA ILE A 75 1.13 9.03 -1.56
C ILE A 75 1.35 7.80 -0.69
N ILE A 76 2.48 7.78 0.02
CA ILE A 76 2.80 6.80 1.05
C ILE A 76 2.82 7.52 2.40
N ASN A 77 2.17 6.93 3.40
CA ASN A 77 2.27 7.38 4.80
C ASN A 77 2.89 6.28 5.67
N PRO A 78 3.72 6.66 6.65
CA PRO A 78 4.30 8.00 6.80
C PRO A 78 5.29 8.30 5.66
N HIS A 79 5.57 9.58 5.39
CA HIS A 79 6.42 9.96 4.24
C HIS A 79 7.87 9.45 4.35
N ASP A 80 8.32 9.18 5.58
CA ASP A 80 9.65 8.68 5.92
C ASP A 80 9.71 7.15 6.02
N ALA A 81 8.70 6.45 5.48
CA ALA A 81 8.75 5.00 5.31
C ALA A 81 10.03 4.60 4.56
N THR A 82 10.77 3.65 5.12
CA THR A 82 12.10 3.24 4.63
C THR A 82 12.04 2.14 3.57
N GLU A 83 10.85 1.58 3.32
CA GLU A 83 10.60 0.46 2.40
C GLU A 83 9.70 0.91 1.25
N LEU A 84 10.31 1.51 0.23
CA LEU A 84 9.63 2.23 -0.85
C LEU A 84 9.58 1.43 -2.16
N ASP A 85 9.20 0.16 -2.10
CA ASP A 85 8.91 -0.58 -3.32
C ASP A 85 7.40 -0.63 -3.56
N VAL A 86 6.99 -0.28 -4.78
CA VAL A 86 5.59 -0.27 -5.19
C VAL A 86 5.38 -1.06 -6.47
N THR A 87 4.22 -1.69 -6.57
CA THR A 87 3.84 -2.40 -7.80
C THR A 87 2.45 -1.99 -8.23
N PHE A 88 2.33 -1.65 -9.51
CA PHE A 88 1.05 -1.35 -10.16
C PHE A 88 0.52 -2.58 -10.88
N MET A 89 -0.79 -2.75 -10.87
CA MET A 89 -1.47 -3.85 -11.56
C MET A 89 -2.83 -3.39 -12.04
N ILE A 90 -3.14 -3.65 -13.31
CA ILE A 90 -4.52 -3.52 -13.82
C ILE A 90 -5.29 -4.75 -13.36
N VAL A 91 -6.29 -4.55 -12.49
CA VAL A 91 -7.11 -5.63 -11.93
C VAL A 91 -8.35 -5.92 -12.77
N SER A 92 -8.75 -5.00 -13.63
CA SER A 92 -9.85 -5.18 -14.60
C SER A 92 -9.62 -4.28 -15.82
N GLY A 93 -9.90 -4.81 -17.02
CA GLY A 93 -9.70 -4.10 -18.29
C GLY A 93 -8.25 -4.09 -18.79
N GLY A 94 -7.46 -5.12 -18.47
CA GLY A 94 -6.05 -5.23 -18.89
C GLY A 94 -5.86 -5.45 -20.40
N GLU A 95 -6.91 -5.82 -21.12
CA GLU A 95 -6.97 -5.88 -22.58
C GLU A 95 -7.11 -4.49 -23.23
N HIS A 96 -7.36 -3.46 -22.41
CA HIS A 96 -7.65 -2.09 -22.83
C HIS A 96 -6.57 -1.10 -22.42
N ALA A 97 -5.62 -1.52 -21.59
CA ALA A 97 -4.46 -0.71 -21.20
C ALA A 97 -3.30 -1.58 -20.69
N GLU A 98 -2.11 -1.02 -20.72
CA GLU A 98 -0.92 -1.55 -20.08
C GLU A 98 -0.45 -0.57 -18.99
N VAL A 99 0.20 -1.10 -17.94
CA VAL A 99 0.80 -0.27 -16.88
C VAL A 99 2.28 -0.60 -16.76
N SER A 100 3.13 0.43 -16.75
CA SER A 100 4.58 0.26 -16.54
C SER A 100 4.92 0.07 -15.06
N GLU A 101 6.15 -0.36 -14.78
CA GLU A 101 6.69 -0.42 -13.41
C GLU A 101 6.66 0.95 -12.69
N THR A 102 6.73 2.05 -13.46
CA THR A 102 6.67 3.42 -12.93
C THR A 102 5.26 3.99 -12.83
N GLY A 103 4.23 3.18 -13.08
CA GLY A 103 2.83 3.62 -13.03
C GLY A 103 2.37 4.44 -14.24
N LEU A 104 3.09 4.39 -15.37
CA LEU A 104 2.61 4.99 -16.61
C LEU A 104 1.57 4.05 -17.23
N LEU A 105 0.32 4.50 -17.31
CA LEU A 105 -0.73 3.83 -18.07
C LEU A 105 -0.61 4.20 -19.54
N THR A 106 -0.69 3.19 -20.39
CA THR A 106 -0.82 3.33 -21.85
C THR A 106 -2.11 2.67 -22.29
N PHE A 107 -3.03 3.45 -22.84
CA PHE A 107 -4.36 2.95 -23.24
C PHE A 107 -4.34 2.44 -24.67
N ILE A 108 -4.98 1.29 -24.88
CA ILE A 108 -5.24 0.70 -26.19
C ILE A 108 -6.56 1.25 -26.75
N ASN A 109 -7.56 1.46 -25.88
CA ASN A 109 -8.82 2.11 -26.21
C ASN A 109 -9.43 2.82 -24.97
N GLU A 110 -10.44 3.65 -25.21
CA GLU A 110 -11.19 4.35 -24.15
C GLU A 110 -12.14 3.38 -23.43
N TYR A 111 -11.64 2.69 -22.41
CA TYR A 111 -12.44 1.81 -21.57
C TYR A 111 -12.15 2.07 -20.09
N ILE A 112 -13.16 1.85 -19.25
CA ILE A 112 -13.02 1.99 -17.80
C ILE A 112 -12.16 0.84 -17.27
N ILE A 113 -11.01 1.16 -16.70
CA ILE A 113 -10.11 0.18 -16.10
C ILE A 113 -10.06 0.36 -14.59
N ARG A 114 -9.70 -0.71 -13.88
CA ARG A 114 -9.36 -0.63 -12.44
C ARG A 114 -7.89 -0.94 -12.26
N VAL A 115 -7.19 -0.07 -11.54
CA VAL A 115 -5.77 -0.21 -11.23
C VAL A 115 -5.59 -0.31 -9.73
N ARG A 116 -4.70 -1.19 -9.31
CA ARG A 116 -4.30 -1.36 -7.92
C ARG A 116 -2.82 -1.07 -7.78
N ILE A 117 -2.46 -0.38 -6.71
CA ILE A 117 -1.08 -0.18 -6.27
C ILE A 117 -0.86 -0.97 -4.99
N TYR A 118 0.27 -1.66 -4.88
CA TYR A 118 0.71 -2.40 -3.69
C TYR A 118 2.01 -1.82 -3.16
N SER A 119 2.19 -1.77 -1.83
CA SER A 119 3.51 -1.66 -1.21
C SER A 119 4.13 -3.05 -1.02
N ASN A 120 5.42 -3.22 -1.34
CA ASN A 120 6.17 -4.45 -1.13
C ASN A 120 7.24 -4.27 -0.04
N PRO A 121 7.69 -5.33 0.68
CA PRO A 121 7.17 -6.70 0.73
C PRO A 121 6.62 -7.12 2.12
N LEU A 122 6.68 -6.28 3.17
CA LEU A 122 6.32 -6.73 4.52
C LEU A 122 4.84 -6.58 4.84
N ASP A 123 4.25 -5.41 4.57
CA ASP A 123 2.91 -5.06 5.07
C ASP A 123 1.80 -5.06 4.01
N PHE A 124 2.16 -5.29 2.75
CA PHE A 124 1.26 -5.43 1.60
C PHE A 124 0.05 -4.47 1.65
N LYS A 125 0.32 -3.17 1.85
CA LYS A 125 -0.74 -2.15 1.78
C LYS A 125 -1.13 -1.97 0.32
N PHE A 126 -2.39 -1.67 0.07
CA PHE A 126 -2.85 -1.43 -1.28
C PHE A 126 -3.97 -0.39 -1.32
N ASP A 127 -4.11 0.20 -2.50
CA ASP A 127 -5.25 1.03 -2.86
C ASP A 127 -5.69 0.70 -4.29
N THR A 128 -6.97 0.93 -4.60
CA THR A 128 -7.55 0.66 -5.90
C THR A 128 -8.26 1.89 -6.42
N VAL A 129 -8.05 2.21 -7.69
CA VAL A 129 -8.70 3.32 -8.38
C VAL A 129 -9.30 2.87 -9.69
N LEU A 130 -10.49 3.39 -9.99
CA LEU A 130 -11.13 3.27 -11.29
C LEU A 130 -10.72 4.46 -12.14
N ILE A 131 -10.25 4.20 -13.36
CA ILE A 131 -9.93 5.23 -14.34
C ILE A 131 -11.10 5.30 -15.32
N ASP A 132 -11.74 6.45 -15.39
CA ASP A 132 -12.87 6.70 -16.29
C ASP A 132 -12.56 7.85 -17.25
N PHE A 133 -12.91 7.64 -18.50
CA PHE A 133 -12.81 8.66 -19.54
C PHE A 133 -14.06 9.54 -19.50
N SER A 134 -14.23 10.32 -18.44
CA SER A 134 -15.21 11.39 -18.49
C SER A 134 -14.67 12.44 -19.45
N GLY A 135 -15.29 12.56 -20.61
CA GLY A 135 -15.04 13.69 -21.49
C GLY A 135 -15.49 14.96 -20.81
N ASP A 136 -14.65 15.55 -19.97
CA ASP A 136 -14.78 16.94 -19.57
C ASP A 136 -14.19 17.77 -20.72
N SER A 137 -14.89 17.79 -21.85
CA SER A 137 -14.89 19.01 -22.64
C SER A 137 -15.72 19.97 -21.82
N ASP A 138 -15.09 20.80 -21.00
CA ASP A 138 -15.59 22.10 -20.56
C ASP A 138 -17.01 22.42 -21.06
N THR A 139 -18.03 21.80 -20.44
CA THR A 139 -19.42 22.18 -20.67
C THR A 139 -19.76 23.24 -19.64
N ILE A 140 -19.01 24.34 -19.68
CA ILE A 140 -19.64 25.64 -19.56
C ILE A 140 -20.41 25.84 -20.87
N ILE A 141 -21.62 25.29 -20.91
CA ILE A 141 -22.68 25.93 -21.67
C ILE A 141 -22.80 27.30 -21.01
N ASP A 142 -22.40 28.34 -21.72
CA ASP A 142 -22.72 29.71 -21.36
C ASP A 142 -24.24 29.90 -21.46
N PRO A 143 -24.91 30.44 -20.42
CA PRO A 143 -26.12 31.20 -20.61
C PRO A 143 -25.96 32.54 -19.87
N PHE A 144 -25.55 33.60 -20.55
CA PHE A 144 -26.40 34.75 -20.90
C PHE A 144 -25.64 35.84 -21.66
#